data_AF-A0A822GG94-F1
#
_entry.id   AF-A0A822GG94-F1
#
_cell.length_a   1.000
_cell.length_b   1.000
_cell.length_c   1.000
_cell.angle_alpha   90.00
_cell.angle_beta   90.00
_cell.angle_gamma   90.00
#
_symmetry.space_group_name_H-M   'P 1'
#
loop_
_entity.id
_entity.type
_entity.pdbx_description
1 polymer ?
#
loop_
_entity_poly.entity_id
_entity_poly.type
_entity_poly.pdbx_seq_one_letter_code
_entity_poly.pdbx_strand_id
1 'polypeptide(L)'
;MNATDLKYLSSNTVSLEEESNQRGRPANERYPFQKQHPQAKTHVLLKYSEYRVPILYGPQISRRDRDDTRERCSRALLTLFVPWRAVTDLCDVNQTWEDAFKSRQKHIS
;
A
#
# COMPACT_ATOMS: atom_id res chain seq x y z
N MET A 1 -29.52 17.86 25.98
CA MET A 1 -28.25 17.48 25.32
C MET A 1 -27.15 17.62 26.36
N ASN A 2 -26.42 16.54 26.64
CA ASN A 2 -25.57 16.43 27.83
C ASN A 2 -24.16 16.97 27.54
N ALA A 3 -23.52 17.59 28.53
CA ALA A 3 -22.19 18.21 28.36
C ALA A 3 -21.10 17.23 27.87
N THR A 4 -21.31 15.94 28.11
CA THR A 4 -20.45 14.83 27.66
C THR A 4 -20.40 14.69 26.13
N ASP A 5 -21.46 15.09 25.43
CA ASP A 5 -21.59 14.89 23.98
C ASP A 5 -20.77 15.93 23.17
N LEU A 6 -20.44 17.07 23.78
CA LEU A 6 -19.66 18.13 23.13
C LEU A 6 -18.17 17.80 23.00
N LYS A 7 -17.65 16.89 23.82
CA LYS A 7 -16.21 16.51 23.80
C LYS A 7 -15.82 15.76 22.53
N TYR A 8 -16.75 15.07 21.89
CA TYR A 8 -16.52 14.32 20.65
C TYR A 8 -16.67 15.17 19.38
N LEU A 9 -17.13 16.42 19.50
CA LEU A 9 -17.33 17.33 18.38
C LEU A 9 -16.17 18.32 18.19
N SER A 10 -15.25 18.45 19.16
CA SER A 10 -14.14 19.41 19.09
C SER A 10 -12.83 18.86 18.51
N SER A 11 -12.79 17.62 18.00
CA SER A 11 -11.57 16.98 17.48
C SER A 11 -11.15 17.48 16.08
N ASN A 12 -11.50 18.72 15.74
CA ASN A 12 -11.06 19.37 14.50
C ASN A 12 -10.47 20.75 14.81
N THR A 13 -9.49 20.78 15.70
CA THR A 13 -8.56 21.90 15.85
C THR A 13 -7.16 21.33 15.96
N VAL A 14 -6.37 21.57 14.92
CA VAL A 14 -4.94 21.35 14.84
C VAL A 14 -4.27 21.95 16.08
N SER A 15 -3.55 21.13 16.84
CA SER A 15 -2.65 21.60 17.91
C SER A 15 -1.31 20.88 17.80
N LEU A 16 -0.29 21.73 17.81
CA LEU A 16 1.14 21.50 17.76
C LEU A 16 1.62 20.50 18.81
N GLU A 17 2.52 19.63 18.37
CA GLU A 17 3.61 18.97 19.10
C GLU A 17 3.55 19.03 20.64
N GLU A 18 2.81 18.09 21.24
CA GLU A 18 3.11 17.64 22.60
C GLU A 18 4.12 16.48 22.49
N GLU A 19 5.41 16.75 22.71
CA GLU A 19 6.42 15.72 22.91
C GLU A 19 6.11 14.95 24.20
N SER A 20 5.24 13.94 24.09
CA SER A 20 5.02 12.99 25.16
C SER A 20 6.33 12.25 25.42
N ASN A 21 6.88 12.39 26.64
CA ASN A 21 8.07 11.71 27.12
C ASN A 21 7.81 10.20 27.35
N GLN A 22 7.30 9.52 26.32
CA GLN A 22 6.97 8.10 26.36
C GLN A 22 8.26 7.31 26.28
N ARG A 23 8.68 6.77 27.43
CA ARG A 23 9.77 5.79 27.50
C ARG A 23 9.30 4.49 26.85
N GLY A 24 9.92 4.10 25.73
CA GLY A 24 9.63 2.84 25.02
C GLY A 24 9.81 2.97 23.52
N ARG A 25 9.62 1.86 22.78
CA ARG A 25 9.57 1.90 21.32
C ARG A 25 8.34 2.71 20.89
N PRO A 26 8.46 3.72 20.01
CA PRO A 26 7.32 4.49 19.54
C PRO A 26 6.29 3.57 18.88
N ALA A 27 5.00 3.88 19.08
CA ALA A 27 3.94 3.15 18.44
C ALA A 27 4.00 3.32 16.91
N ASN A 28 3.86 2.22 16.18
CA ASN A 28 3.76 2.24 14.73
C ASN A 28 2.49 2.99 14.29
N GLU A 29 2.58 3.71 13.16
CA GLU A 29 1.44 4.40 12.54
C GLU A 29 0.35 3.40 12.14
N ARG A 30 -0.91 3.76 12.40
CA ARG A 30 -2.09 2.92 12.12
C ARG A 30 -3.02 3.62 11.15
N TYR A 31 -3.54 2.87 10.19
CA TYR A 31 -4.42 3.37 9.13
C TYR A 31 -5.69 2.52 9.03
N PRO A 32 -6.88 3.11 8.90
CA PRO A 32 -8.09 2.35 8.64
C PRO A 32 -8.07 1.79 7.22
N PHE A 33 -8.74 0.66 7.00
CA PHE A 33 -9.05 0.22 5.64
C PHE A 33 -10.05 1.17 4.97
N GLN A 34 -10.14 1.10 3.64
CA GLN A 34 -11.20 1.76 2.89
C GLN A 34 -12.57 1.23 3.33
N LYS A 35 -13.60 2.09 3.30
CA LYS A 35 -14.95 1.76 3.78
C LYS A 35 -15.55 0.53 3.09
N GLN A 36 -15.17 0.26 1.85
CA GLN A 36 -15.64 -0.86 1.03
C GLN A 36 -14.93 -2.19 1.36
N HIS A 37 -13.83 -2.16 2.14
CA HIS A 37 -13.09 -3.36 2.46
C HIS A 37 -13.90 -4.27 3.41
N PRO A 38 -13.96 -5.61 3.18
CA PRO A 38 -14.75 -6.52 4.02
C PRO A 38 -14.43 -6.44 5.52
N GLN A 39 -13.17 -6.11 5.84
CA GLN A 39 -12.66 -6.03 7.22
C GLN A 39 -12.56 -4.60 7.77
N ALA A 40 -13.14 -3.60 7.10
CA ALA A 40 -12.96 -2.19 7.47
C ALA A 40 -13.43 -1.84 8.89
N LYS A 41 -14.40 -2.58 9.42
CA LYS A 41 -14.94 -2.37 10.78
C LYS A 41 -14.15 -3.11 11.87
N THR A 42 -13.36 -4.11 11.50
CA THR A 42 -12.76 -5.06 12.44
C THR A 42 -11.24 -4.98 12.50
N HIS A 43 -10.58 -4.48 11.46
CA HIS A 43 -9.12 -4.47 11.35
C HIS A 43 -8.59 -3.08 11.01
N VAL A 44 -7.30 -2.86 11.30
CA VAL A 44 -6.54 -1.67 10.89
C VAL A 44 -5.20 -2.09 10.32
N LEU A 45 -4.68 -1.30 9.38
CA LEU A 45 -3.36 -1.48 8.79
C LEU A 45 -2.31 -0.87 9.71
N LEU A 46 -1.19 -1.57 9.88
CA LEU A 46 -0.04 -1.11 10.64
C LEU A 46 1.13 -0.83 9.69
N LYS A 47 1.69 0.36 9.73
CA LYS A 47 2.93 0.68 9.01
C LYS A 47 4.12 0.33 9.89
N TYR A 48 5.03 -0.47 9.37
CA TYR A 48 6.28 -0.77 10.07
C TYR A 48 7.16 0.49 10.17
N SER A 49 7.80 0.69 11.33
CA SER A 49 8.74 1.79 11.55
C SER A 49 10.02 1.68 10.74
N GLU A 50 10.38 0.46 10.34
CA GLU A 50 11.61 0.13 9.61
C GLU A 50 11.27 -0.51 8.27
N TYR A 51 12.06 -0.19 7.24
CA TYR A 51 11.94 -0.84 5.94
C TYR A 51 12.31 -2.32 6.05
N ARG A 52 11.46 -3.18 5.50
CA ARG A 52 11.66 -4.63 5.45
C ARG A 52 11.64 -5.08 4.00
N VAL A 53 12.58 -5.94 3.64
CA VAL A 53 12.59 -6.58 2.32
C VAL A 53 11.74 -7.85 2.41
N PRO A 54 10.62 -7.93 1.67
CA PRO A 54 9.80 -9.12 1.68
C PRO A 54 10.55 -10.28 1.01
N ILE A 55 10.50 -11.47 1.62
CA ILE A 55 10.95 -12.70 0.98
C ILE A 55 9.79 -13.25 0.18
N LEU A 56 9.96 -13.33 -1.14
CA LEU A 56 8.96 -13.88 -2.04
C LEU A 56 9.07 -15.41 -2.04
N TYR A 57 8.04 -16.09 -1.55
CA TYR A 57 7.93 -17.54 -1.61
C TYR A 57 7.03 -17.95 -2.78
N GLY A 58 7.52 -18.84 -3.64
CA GLY A 58 6.75 -19.36 -4.76
C GLY A 58 7.62 -19.76 -5.95
N PRO A 59 7.00 -20.08 -7.10
CA PRO A 59 7.70 -20.33 -8.34
C PRO A 59 8.58 -19.15 -8.74
N GLN A 60 9.70 -19.44 -9.39
CA GLN A 60 10.63 -18.42 -9.82
C GLN A 60 9.94 -17.44 -10.78
N ILE A 61 10.21 -16.14 -10.60
CA ILE A 61 9.81 -15.12 -11.57
C ILE A 61 10.42 -15.49 -12.93
N SER A 62 9.59 -15.45 -13.98
CA SER A 62 10.03 -15.79 -15.34
C SER A 62 11.13 -14.84 -15.78
N ARG A 63 12.11 -15.36 -16.53
CA ARG A 63 13.24 -14.55 -16.99
C ARG A 63 12.76 -13.49 -17.99
N ARG A 64 13.47 -12.36 -18.04
CA ARG A 64 13.13 -11.23 -18.92
C ARG A 64 13.75 -11.34 -20.31
N ASP A 65 14.81 -12.12 -20.46
CA ASP A 65 15.65 -12.17 -21.66
C ASP A 65 15.03 -12.96 -22.82
N ARG A 66 13.96 -13.72 -22.58
CA ARG A 66 13.25 -14.45 -23.64
C ARG A 66 11.92 -13.80 -23.95
N ASP A 67 11.60 -13.72 -25.23
CA ASP A 67 10.37 -13.09 -25.71
C ASP A 67 9.11 -13.83 -25.25
N ASP A 68 9.15 -15.16 -25.19
CA ASP A 68 8.04 -16.00 -24.73
C ASP A 68 7.69 -15.80 -23.24
N THR A 69 8.65 -15.32 -22.44
CA THR A 69 8.48 -15.08 -21.00
C THR A 69 8.37 -13.60 -20.63
N ARG A 70 8.58 -12.68 -21.59
CA ARG A 70 8.66 -11.24 -21.35
C ARG A 70 7.38 -10.66 -20.75
N GLU A 71 6.22 -11.05 -21.28
CA GLU A 71 4.91 -10.64 -20.77
C GLU A 71 4.68 -11.10 -19.32
N ARG A 72 5.04 -12.35 -19.00
CA ARG A 72 4.89 -12.89 -17.63
C ARG A 72 5.82 -12.20 -16.65
N CYS A 73 7.05 -11.91 -17.07
CA CYS A 73 8.02 -11.18 -16.29
C CYS A 73 7.52 -9.76 -15.98
N SER A 74 7.06 -9.02 -17.00
CA SER A 74 6.51 -7.68 -16.86
C SER A 74 5.31 -7.64 -15.91
N ARG A 75 4.37 -8.58 -16.04
CA ARG A 75 3.23 -8.72 -15.13
C ARG A 75 3.66 -8.95 -13.68
N ALA A 76 4.65 -9.82 -13.45
CA ALA A 76 5.16 -10.10 -12.12
C ALA A 76 5.80 -8.84 -11.49
N LEU A 77 6.62 -8.11 -12.24
CA LEU A 77 7.26 -6.89 -11.77
C LEU A 77 6.24 -5.79 -11.45
N LEU A 78 5.24 -5.60 -12.31
CA LEU A 78 4.14 -4.65 -12.05
C LEU A 78 3.39 -4.99 -10.76
N THR A 79 3.04 -6.27 -10.56
CA THR A 79 2.29 -6.72 -9.38
C THR A 79 3.06 -6.49 -8.07
N LEU A 80 4.38 -6.62 -8.11
CA LEU A 80 5.24 -6.52 -6.92
C LEU A 80 5.60 -5.07 -6.57
N PHE A 81 5.79 -4.21 -7.57
CA PHE A 81 6.42 -2.90 -7.34
C PHE A 81 5.53 -1.70 -7.66
N VAL A 82 4.43 -1.86 -8.41
CA VAL A 82 3.49 -0.77 -8.64
C VAL A 82 2.36 -0.90 -7.62
N PRO A 83 2.03 0.13 -6.82
CA PRO A 83 0.84 0.07 -5.97
C PRO A 83 -0.44 -0.08 -6.80
N TRP A 84 -1.27 -1.08 -6.48
CA TRP A 84 -2.51 -1.36 -7.22
C TRP A 84 -3.64 -1.78 -6.29
N ARG A 85 -4.88 -1.55 -6.72
CA ARG A 85 -6.11 -2.07 -6.11
C ARG A 85 -6.92 -2.89 -7.10
N ALA A 86 -6.84 -2.56 -8.37
CA ALA A 86 -7.46 -3.30 -9.47
C ALA A 86 -6.42 -3.67 -10.53
N VAL A 87 -6.74 -4.68 -11.34
CA VAL A 87 -5.85 -5.10 -12.44
C VAL A 87 -5.63 -3.97 -13.45
N THR A 88 -6.62 -3.10 -13.63
CA THR A 88 -6.54 -1.92 -14.51
C THR A 88 -5.50 -0.90 -14.08
N ASP A 89 -5.17 -0.82 -12.78
CA ASP A 89 -4.10 0.06 -12.30
C ASP A 89 -2.74 -0.40 -12.86
N LEU A 90 -2.60 -1.72 -13.07
CA LEU A 90 -1.40 -2.34 -13.60
C LEU A 90 -1.42 -2.40 -15.13
N CYS A 91 -2.53 -2.86 -15.72
CA CYS A 91 -2.65 -3.07 -17.15
C CYS A 91 -4.05 -2.76 -17.69
N ASP A 92 -4.13 -1.84 -18.66
CA ASP A 92 -5.34 -1.56 -19.42
C ASP A 92 -5.71 -2.70 -20.38
N VAL A 93 -6.97 -2.76 -20.79
CA VAL A 93 -7.51 -3.86 -21.61
C VAL A 93 -6.86 -3.92 -23.00
N ASN A 94 -6.43 -2.78 -23.53
CA ASN A 94 -5.90 -2.65 -24.89
C ASN A 94 -4.38 -2.54 -24.95
N GLN A 95 -3.67 -2.79 -23.84
CA GLN A 95 -2.21 -2.71 -23.80
C GLN A 95 -1.59 -4.05 -23.39
N THR A 96 -0.36 -4.29 -23.82
CA THR A 96 0.43 -5.44 -23.39
C THR A 96 1.03 -5.20 -22.01
N TRP A 97 1.41 -6.26 -21.29
CA TRP A 97 2.06 -6.10 -19.99
C TRP A 97 3.45 -5.47 -20.14
N GLU A 98 4.14 -5.71 -21.26
CA GLU A 98 5.40 -5.04 -21.55
C GLU A 98 5.26 -3.52 -21.69
N ASP A 99 4.25 -3.05 -22.44
CA ASP A 99 4.01 -1.61 -22.62
C ASP A 99 3.55 -0.96 -21.31
N ALA A 100 2.70 -1.67 -20.56
CA ALA A 100 2.29 -1.29 -19.22
C ALA A 100 3.50 -1.12 -18.28
N PHE A 101 4.45 -2.04 -18.33
CA PHE A 101 5.66 -2.01 -17.52
C PHE A 101 6.57 -0.83 -17.91
N LYS A 102 6.78 -0.59 -19.22
CA LYS A 102 7.56 0.55 -19.70
C LYS A 102 6.97 1.89 -19.25
N SER A 103 5.65 2.07 -19.39
CA SER A 103 4.97 3.30 -19.01
C SER A 103 5.05 3.57 -17.50
N ARG A 104 4.93 2.52 -16.68
CA ARG A 104 4.89 2.61 -15.22
C ARG A 104 6.25 2.45 -14.54
N GLN A 105 7.33 2.31 -15.31
CA GLN A 105 8.70 2.13 -14.80
C GLN A 105 9.13 3.25 -13.82
N LYS A 106 8.59 4.47 -13.99
CA LYS A 106 8.84 5.62 -13.12
C LYS A 106 8.30 5.46 -11.69
N HIS A 107 7.29 4.60 -11.49
CA HIS A 107 6.69 4.34 -10.17
C HIS A 107 7.40 3.25 -9.38
N ILE A 108 8.39 2.58 -9.99
CA ILE A 108 9.13 1.45 -9.42
C ILE A 108 10.44 1.91 -8.74
N SER A 109 10.73 3.21 -8.70
CA SER A 109 11.98 3.78 -8.17
C SER A 109 11.83 4.51 -6.86
#